data_AF-A0A2S7R5E8-F1
#
_entry.id   AF-A0A2S7R5E8-F1
#
_cell.length_a   1.000
_cell.length_b   1.000
_cell.length_c   1.000
_cell.angle_alpha   90.00
_cell.angle_beta   90.00
_cell.angle_gamma   90.00
#
_symmetry.space_group_name_H-M   'P 1'
#
loop_
_entity.id
_entity.type
_entity.pdbx_description
1 polymer ?
#
loop_
_entity_poly.entity_id
_entity_poly.type
_entity_poly.pdbx_seq_one_letter_code
_entity_poly.pdbx_strand_id
1 'polypeptide(L)'
;MPSSISSRPPSPNRGSGIAADLAVENQESLEQWRKEMGIDVSKQVRLVKLSHMRYQHKDMEKISVFMQDFGMRIVKKTDEKIWFGGYGEDHYVYVAEKGTEDKFLGGVYLVESEADLEKASQIPGASAIEDLNDAPGRGRLVTIFDPEGFPVNVIFGQDPVPTNQLPTPEKLVYNFEDEKKRINKFQRFKEGPAAVHKVVPNPTYI
;
A
#
# COMPACT_ATOMS: atom_id res chain seq x y z
N MET A 1 45.53 -10.44 -45.94
CA MET A 1 45.20 -9.20 -45.21
C MET A 1 44.31 -9.59 -44.04
N PRO A 2 44.75 -9.43 -42.78
CA PRO A 2 43.92 -9.75 -41.63
C PRO A 2 42.81 -8.70 -41.47
N SER A 3 41.56 -9.14 -41.23
CA SER A 3 40.42 -8.26 -40.99
C SER A 3 40.61 -7.50 -39.68
N SER A 4 40.64 -6.16 -39.72
CA SER A 4 40.67 -5.33 -38.52
C SER A 4 39.36 -5.50 -37.74
N ILE A 5 39.45 -6.13 -36.57
CA ILE A 5 38.37 -6.11 -35.58
C ILE A 5 38.31 -4.69 -35.02
N SER A 6 37.32 -3.91 -35.45
CA SER A 6 37.05 -2.59 -34.88
C SER A 6 36.21 -2.78 -33.61
N SER A 7 36.78 -2.45 -32.44
CA SER A 7 36.01 -2.32 -31.21
C SER A 7 35.25 -0.98 -31.23
N ARG A 8 33.99 -0.98 -30.77
CA ARG A 8 33.28 0.27 -30.57
C ARG A 8 34.01 1.10 -29.51
N PRO A 9 34.13 2.43 -29.68
CA PRO A 9 34.72 3.29 -28.66
C PRO A 9 33.93 3.16 -27.35
N PRO A 10 34.61 3.17 -26.18
CA PRO A 10 33.94 3.02 -24.90
C PRO A 10 32.98 4.19 -24.67
N SER A 11 31.68 3.89 -24.60
CA SER A 11 30.68 4.83 -24.11
C SER A 11 30.37 4.52 -22.64
N PRO A 12 30.32 5.52 -21.75
CA PRO A 12 29.83 5.30 -20.38
C PRO A 12 28.41 4.73 -20.40
N ASN A 13 28.08 3.88 -19.43
CA ASN A 13 26.70 3.47 -19.21
C ASN A 13 25.84 4.73 -18.98
N ARG A 14 24.77 4.86 -19.75
CA ARG A 14 23.77 5.93 -19.59
C ARG A 14 22.41 5.27 -19.39
N GLY A 15 21.72 5.70 -18.35
CA GLY A 15 20.30 5.45 -18.15
C GLY A 15 19.61 6.80 -17.98
N SER A 16 18.45 6.98 -18.58
CA SER A 16 17.61 8.16 -18.39
C SER A 16 16.19 7.70 -18.11
N GLY A 17 15.52 8.35 -17.16
CA GLY A 17 14.07 8.26 -17.09
C GLY A 17 13.48 8.92 -18.33
N ILE A 18 12.80 8.14 -19.16
CA ILE A 18 12.01 8.66 -20.27
C ILE A 18 10.58 8.85 -19.80
N ALA A 19 9.92 9.88 -20.31
CA ALA A 19 8.50 10.09 -20.03
C ALA A 19 7.68 8.93 -20.61
N ALA A 20 6.60 8.54 -19.92
CA ALA A 20 5.84 7.34 -20.26
C ALA A 20 5.23 7.38 -21.66
N ASP A 21 4.89 8.58 -22.15
CA ASP A 21 4.39 8.83 -23.49
C ASP A 21 5.41 8.56 -24.59
N LEU A 22 6.70 8.73 -24.30
CA LEU A 22 7.80 8.38 -25.19
C LEU A 22 8.20 6.90 -25.08
N ALA A 23 7.80 6.23 -23.99
CA ALA A 23 8.17 4.84 -23.71
C ALA A 23 7.18 3.81 -24.26
N VAL A 24 5.94 4.22 -24.57
CA VAL A 24 4.84 3.33 -24.96
C VAL A 24 4.35 3.68 -26.36
N GLU A 25 4.62 2.82 -27.33
CA GLU A 25 4.34 3.07 -28.77
C GLU A 25 2.83 3.08 -29.12
N ASN A 26 1.99 2.41 -28.32
CA ASN A 26 0.55 2.31 -28.56
C ASN A 26 -0.22 2.91 -27.39
N GLN A 27 -0.62 4.17 -27.53
CA GLN A 27 -1.47 4.86 -26.57
C GLN A 27 -2.93 4.79 -27.01
N GLU A 28 -3.75 4.10 -26.23
CA GLU A 28 -5.21 4.19 -26.36
C GLU A 28 -5.74 5.28 -25.42
N SER A 29 -6.74 6.05 -25.86
CA SER A 29 -7.38 7.01 -24.98
C SER A 29 -8.22 6.28 -23.91
N LEU A 30 -8.13 6.73 -22.65
CA LEU A 30 -8.91 6.16 -21.55
C LEU A 30 -10.42 6.21 -21.80
N GLU A 31 -10.89 7.22 -22.51
CA GLU A 31 -12.32 7.38 -22.86
C GLU A 31 -12.77 6.32 -23.87
N GLN A 32 -11.95 6.05 -24.89
CA GLN A 32 -12.25 5.01 -25.88
C GLN A 32 -12.28 3.64 -25.24
N TRP A 33 -11.25 3.29 -24.46
CA TRP A 33 -11.18 2.02 -23.75
C TRP A 33 -12.38 1.82 -22.81
N ARG A 34 -12.76 2.86 -22.06
CA ARG A 34 -13.95 2.81 -21.18
C ARG A 34 -15.22 2.54 -21.96
N LYS A 35 -15.38 3.16 -23.14
CA LYS A 35 -16.54 2.96 -24.00
C LYS A 35 -16.58 1.55 -24.57
N GLU A 36 -15.44 1.03 -25.03
CA GLU A 36 -15.29 -0.34 -25.55
C GLU A 36 -15.61 -1.40 -24.49
N MET A 37 -15.16 -1.15 -23.25
CA MET A 37 -15.41 -2.04 -22.11
C MET A 37 -16.77 -1.82 -21.43
N GLY A 38 -17.59 -0.87 -21.91
CA GLY A 38 -18.90 -0.57 -21.32
C GLY A 38 -18.85 -0.04 -19.88
N ILE A 39 -17.78 0.65 -19.51
CA ILE A 39 -17.53 1.12 -18.14
C ILE A 39 -18.37 2.37 -17.86
N ASP A 40 -19.30 2.24 -16.91
CA ASP A 40 -20.10 3.36 -16.40
C ASP A 40 -19.36 4.06 -15.25
N VAL A 41 -18.76 5.21 -15.55
CA VAL A 41 -17.99 6.03 -14.60
C VAL A 41 -18.84 6.45 -13.39
N SER A 42 -20.16 6.59 -13.54
CA SER A 42 -21.04 6.99 -12.43
C SER A 42 -21.14 5.92 -11.35
N LYS A 43 -20.93 4.65 -11.72
CA LYS A 43 -21.00 3.48 -10.83
C LYS A 43 -19.65 3.10 -10.23
N GLN A 44 -18.57 3.74 -10.65
CA GLN A 44 -17.24 3.47 -10.10
C GLN A 44 -17.17 3.86 -8.63
N VAL A 45 -16.42 3.05 -7.89
CA VAL A 45 -16.08 3.30 -6.49
C VAL A 45 -14.70 3.95 -6.47
N ARG A 46 -14.63 5.17 -5.93
CA ARG A 46 -13.36 5.91 -5.88
C ARG A 46 -12.47 5.39 -4.74
N LEU A 47 -11.31 4.85 -5.08
CA LEU A 47 -10.30 4.43 -4.11
C LEU A 47 -9.24 5.51 -3.92
N VAL A 48 -9.08 5.97 -2.69
CA VAL A 48 -8.12 7.02 -2.31
C VAL A 48 -6.73 6.43 -2.09
N LYS A 49 -6.64 5.38 -1.28
CA LYS A 49 -5.40 4.67 -0.94
C LYS A 49 -5.68 3.29 -0.36
N LEU A 50 -4.68 2.42 -0.34
CA LEU A 50 -4.71 1.22 0.51
C LEU A 50 -4.41 1.63 1.95
N SER A 51 -5.33 1.30 2.84
CA SER A 51 -5.25 1.56 4.28
C SER A 51 -4.41 0.49 4.97
N HIS A 52 -4.78 -0.79 4.81
CA HIS A 52 -4.11 -1.89 5.49
C HIS A 52 -4.34 -3.24 4.80
N MET A 53 -3.57 -4.25 5.22
CA MET A 53 -3.77 -5.64 4.81
C MET A 53 -4.44 -6.46 5.93
N ARG A 54 -5.26 -7.45 5.57
CA ARG A 54 -5.90 -8.36 6.52
C ARG A 54 -5.50 -9.81 6.26
N TYR A 55 -5.13 -10.52 7.31
CA TYR A 55 -4.79 -11.94 7.27
C TYR A 55 -5.30 -12.69 8.48
N GLN A 56 -5.67 -13.93 8.26
CA GLN A 56 -5.88 -14.91 9.31
C GLN A 56 -4.58 -15.67 9.59
N HIS A 57 -4.28 -15.93 10.86
CA HIS A 57 -3.12 -16.71 11.28
C HIS A 57 -3.51 -17.82 12.26
N LYS A 58 -2.90 -19.00 12.10
CA LYS A 58 -2.99 -20.11 13.05
C LYS A 58 -2.29 -19.80 14.37
N ASP A 59 -1.14 -19.15 14.30
CA ASP A 59 -0.25 -18.86 15.42
C ASP A 59 -0.07 -17.35 15.57
N MET A 60 -0.86 -16.78 16.49
CA MET A 60 -0.91 -15.33 16.72
C MET A 60 0.37 -14.82 17.39
N GLU A 61 1.00 -15.64 18.22
CA GLU A 61 2.26 -15.33 18.87
C GLU A 61 3.39 -15.21 17.84
N LYS A 62 3.49 -16.18 16.93
CA LYS A 62 4.52 -16.19 15.89
C LYS A 62 4.41 -14.99 14.95
N ILE A 63 3.21 -14.66 14.48
CA ILE A 63 3.02 -13.48 13.62
C ILE A 63 3.28 -12.19 14.39
N SER A 64 2.90 -12.12 15.67
CA SER A 64 3.16 -10.95 16.50
C SER A 64 4.65 -10.71 16.71
N VAL A 65 5.46 -11.75 16.90
CA VAL A 65 6.93 -11.62 16.98
C VAL A 65 7.49 -11.15 15.65
N PHE A 66 7.11 -11.84 14.56
CA PHE A 66 7.59 -11.50 13.22
C PHE A 66 7.31 -10.05 12.83
N MET A 67 6.09 -9.56 13.08
CA MET A 67 5.70 -8.19 12.72
C MET A 67 6.47 -7.13 13.53
N GLN A 68 6.78 -7.42 14.79
CA GLN A 68 7.59 -6.53 15.62
C GLN A 68 9.06 -6.55 15.20
N ASP A 69 9.62 -7.71 14.87
CA ASP A 69 10.99 -7.85 14.34
C ASP A 69 11.12 -7.19 12.96
N PHE A 70 10.06 -7.21 12.15
CA PHE A 70 9.99 -6.47 10.89
C PHE A 70 9.96 -4.95 11.13
N GLY A 71 9.39 -4.51 12.26
CA GLY A 71 9.40 -3.12 12.71
C GLY A 71 8.04 -2.43 12.72
N MET A 72 6.96 -3.23 12.72
CA MET A 72 5.63 -2.74 13.05
C MET A 72 5.39 -2.77 14.57
N ARG A 73 4.60 -1.83 15.08
CA ARG A 73 4.21 -1.80 16.50
C ARG A 73 2.80 -2.35 16.68
N ILE A 74 2.53 -2.98 17.81
CA ILE A 74 1.16 -3.32 18.20
C ILE A 74 0.41 -2.03 18.58
N VAL A 75 -0.67 -1.73 17.88
CA VAL A 75 -1.57 -0.59 18.14
C VAL A 75 -2.65 -1.00 19.15
N LYS A 76 -3.23 -2.17 18.93
CA LYS A 76 -4.25 -2.80 19.79
C LYS A 76 -4.10 -4.31 19.66
N LYS A 77 -4.38 -5.03 20.75
CA LYS A 77 -4.45 -6.49 20.78
C LYS A 77 -5.69 -6.89 21.58
N THR A 78 -6.47 -7.82 21.04
CA THR A 78 -7.54 -8.56 21.73
C THR A 78 -7.22 -10.05 21.68
N ASP A 79 -8.14 -10.89 22.16
CA ASP A 79 -7.98 -12.35 22.13
C ASP A 79 -8.10 -12.91 20.70
N GLU A 80 -8.77 -12.17 19.81
CA GLU A 80 -9.07 -12.56 18.43
C GLU A 80 -8.25 -11.80 17.39
N LYS A 81 -7.85 -10.55 17.65
CA LYS A 81 -7.24 -9.69 16.62
C LYS A 81 -6.07 -8.88 17.15
N ILE A 82 -5.08 -8.63 16.29
CA ILE A 82 -3.97 -7.71 16.54
C ILE A 82 -3.88 -6.72 15.39
N TRP A 83 -3.85 -5.43 15.73
CA TRP A 83 -3.64 -4.34 14.79
C TRP A 83 -2.19 -3.86 14.91
N PHE A 84 -1.48 -3.86 13.79
CA PHE A 84 -0.09 -3.40 13.73
C PHE A 84 0.02 -2.10 12.94
N GLY A 85 0.73 -1.13 13.49
CA GLY A 85 0.95 0.18 12.88
C GLY A 85 2.39 0.42 12.47
N GLY A 86 2.56 1.33 11.51
CA GLY A 86 3.84 1.93 11.18
C GLY A 86 4.08 3.24 11.94
N TYR A 87 5.08 4.00 11.49
CA TYR A 87 5.33 5.37 11.91
C TYR A 87 4.54 6.41 11.08
N GLY A 88 3.85 5.99 10.01
CA GLY A 88 3.08 6.86 9.15
C GLY A 88 1.75 7.32 9.74
N GLU A 89 0.93 7.91 8.87
CA GLU A 89 -0.31 8.59 9.21
C GLU A 89 -1.54 7.67 9.32
N ASP A 90 -1.36 6.36 9.21
CA ASP A 90 -2.43 5.36 9.29
C ASP A 90 -2.54 4.81 10.72
N HIS A 91 -3.76 4.55 11.20
CA HIS A 91 -3.99 3.95 12.52
C HIS A 91 -3.24 2.62 12.67
N TYR A 92 -3.31 1.82 11.61
CA TYR A 92 -2.64 0.54 11.46
C TYR A 92 -2.49 0.22 9.97
N VAL A 93 -1.54 -0.64 9.64
CA VAL A 93 -1.20 -1.06 8.26
C VAL A 93 -1.40 -2.56 8.04
N TYR A 94 -1.56 -3.32 9.13
CA TYR A 94 -1.77 -4.76 9.09
C TYR A 94 -2.72 -5.19 10.22
N VAL A 95 -3.64 -6.09 9.90
CA VAL A 95 -4.53 -6.74 10.86
C VAL A 95 -4.32 -8.25 10.78
N ALA A 96 -3.91 -8.84 11.92
CA ALA A 96 -3.90 -10.28 12.11
C ALA A 96 -5.17 -10.70 12.85
N GLU A 97 -5.91 -11.65 12.28
CA GLU A 97 -7.07 -12.27 12.91
C GLU A 97 -6.73 -13.73 13.24
N LYS A 98 -7.15 -14.19 14.41
CA LYS A 98 -6.95 -15.59 14.83
C LYS A 98 -7.86 -16.50 14.03
N GLY A 99 -7.35 -17.62 13.57
CA GLY A 99 -8.20 -18.67 13.04
C GLY A 99 -7.51 -20.02 12.94
N THR A 100 -8.21 -21.01 12.39
CA THR A 100 -7.72 -22.39 12.28
C THR A 100 -6.77 -22.59 11.10
N GLU A 101 -6.74 -21.62 10.18
CA GLU A 101 -5.87 -21.62 9.01
C GLU A 101 -5.22 -20.27 8.70
N ASP A 102 -4.09 -20.31 7.99
CA ASP A 102 -3.45 -19.10 7.49
C ASP A 102 -4.16 -18.71 6.19
N LYS A 103 -4.77 -17.52 6.16
CA LYS A 103 -5.62 -17.09 5.05
C LYS A 103 -5.44 -15.63 4.73
N PHE A 104 -5.42 -15.31 3.44
CA PHE A 104 -5.51 -13.92 3.00
C PHE A 104 -6.95 -13.43 3.05
N LEU A 105 -7.20 -12.35 3.79
CA LEU A 105 -8.53 -11.73 3.94
C LEU A 105 -8.68 -10.45 3.09
N GLY A 106 -7.69 -10.14 2.26
CA GLY A 106 -7.74 -9.03 1.32
C GLY A 106 -6.99 -7.78 1.76
N GLY A 107 -6.68 -6.93 0.77
CA GLY A 107 -6.31 -5.54 1.00
C GLY A 107 -7.53 -4.69 1.33
N VAL A 108 -7.35 -3.63 2.09
CA VAL A 108 -8.43 -2.71 2.50
C VAL A 108 -8.15 -1.31 1.99
N TYR A 109 -9.03 -0.81 1.13
CA TYR A 109 -8.88 0.47 0.45
C TYR A 109 -9.81 1.52 1.05
N LEU A 110 -9.26 2.68 1.36
CA LEU A 110 -10.05 3.84 1.78
C LEU A 110 -10.83 4.36 0.58
N VAL A 111 -12.15 4.49 0.72
CA VAL A 111 -13.00 5.15 -0.27
C VAL A 111 -13.17 6.63 0.02
N GLU A 112 -13.45 7.42 -1.00
CA GLU A 112 -13.55 8.88 -0.91
C GLU A 112 -14.79 9.34 -0.14
N SER A 113 -15.91 8.63 -0.31
CA SER A 113 -17.19 9.02 0.27
C SER A 113 -17.99 7.84 0.83
N GLU A 114 -18.99 8.15 1.66
CA GLU A 114 -19.99 7.17 2.10
C GLU A 114 -20.76 6.58 0.93
N ALA A 115 -21.09 7.39 -0.08
CA ALA A 115 -21.75 6.93 -1.29
C ALA A 115 -20.90 5.90 -2.06
N ASP A 116 -19.57 6.02 -2.05
CA ASP A 116 -18.68 5.01 -2.63
C ASP A 116 -18.73 3.69 -1.85
N LEU A 117 -18.82 3.74 -0.51
CA LEU A 117 -19.01 2.55 0.32
C LEU A 117 -20.36 1.87 0.04
N GLU A 118 -21.42 2.66 -0.09
CA GLU A 118 -22.75 2.17 -0.44
C GLU A 118 -22.74 1.51 -1.83
N LYS A 119 -22.16 2.16 -2.85
CA LYS A 119 -21.99 1.57 -4.18
C LYS A 119 -21.25 0.22 -4.12
N ALA A 120 -20.16 0.16 -3.35
CA ALA A 120 -19.41 -1.07 -3.14
C ALA A 120 -20.27 -2.19 -2.54
N SER A 121 -21.15 -1.87 -1.57
CA SER A 121 -22.07 -2.85 -0.97
C SER A 121 -23.12 -3.39 -1.95
N GLN A 122 -23.39 -2.69 -3.06
CA GLN A 122 -24.34 -3.12 -4.08
C GLN A 122 -23.70 -3.98 -5.18
N ILE A 123 -22.39 -4.20 -5.12
CA ILE A 123 -21.71 -5.10 -6.08
C ILE A 123 -22.20 -6.54 -5.83
N PRO A 124 -22.56 -7.30 -6.88
CA PRO A 124 -23.00 -8.68 -6.71
C PRO A 124 -21.98 -9.52 -5.93
N GLY A 125 -22.44 -10.14 -4.83
CA GLY A 125 -21.60 -10.96 -3.96
C GLY A 125 -20.83 -10.19 -2.88
N ALA A 126 -20.93 -8.86 -2.84
CA ALA A 126 -20.37 -8.06 -1.76
C ALA A 126 -21.05 -8.36 -0.42
N SER A 127 -20.30 -8.18 0.68
CA SER A 127 -20.84 -8.27 2.02
C SER A 127 -21.74 -7.07 2.34
N ALA A 128 -22.56 -7.21 3.39
CA ALA A 128 -23.16 -6.05 4.04
C ALA A 128 -22.06 -5.12 4.62
N ILE A 129 -22.43 -3.87 4.86
CA ILE A 129 -21.58 -2.90 5.55
C ILE A 129 -21.43 -3.35 7.02
N GLU A 130 -20.19 -3.51 7.47
CA GLU A 130 -19.83 -3.87 8.85
C GLU A 130 -19.25 -2.65 9.59
N ASP A 131 -19.76 -2.35 10.78
CA ASP A 131 -19.20 -1.33 11.66
C ASP A 131 -18.01 -1.88 12.46
N LEU A 132 -16.81 -1.33 12.23
CA LEU A 132 -15.58 -1.74 12.89
C LEU A 132 -15.40 -1.06 14.25
N ASN A 133 -16.37 -1.20 15.15
CA ASN A 133 -16.40 -0.51 16.44
C ASN A 133 -15.17 -0.77 17.32
N ASP A 134 -14.56 -1.96 17.19
CA ASP A 134 -13.39 -2.37 17.94
C ASP A 134 -12.06 -1.98 17.29
N ALA A 135 -12.05 -1.59 16.02
CA ALA A 135 -10.82 -1.21 15.35
C ALA A 135 -10.34 0.17 15.82
N PRO A 136 -9.03 0.40 16.00
CA PRO A 136 -8.48 1.74 16.23
C PRO A 136 -8.90 2.68 15.10
N GLY A 137 -9.51 3.82 15.43
CA GLY A 137 -10.05 4.73 14.42
C GLY A 137 -11.36 4.29 13.78
N ARG A 138 -11.93 3.14 14.19
CA ARG A 138 -13.26 2.67 13.77
C ARG A 138 -13.38 2.60 12.25
N GLY A 139 -14.56 2.91 11.72
CA GLY A 139 -14.90 2.91 10.30
C GLY A 139 -15.94 1.86 9.95
N ARG A 140 -16.34 1.88 8.69
CA ARG A 140 -17.31 0.95 8.09
C ARG A 140 -16.69 0.25 6.91
N LEU A 141 -16.84 -1.07 6.85
CA LEU A 141 -16.13 -1.92 5.89
C LEU A 141 -17.10 -2.76 5.07
N VAL A 142 -16.78 -2.91 3.78
CA VAL A 142 -17.45 -3.85 2.86
C VAL A 142 -16.38 -4.73 2.23
N THR A 143 -16.64 -6.03 2.14
CA THR A 143 -15.82 -6.98 1.38
C THR A 143 -16.48 -7.26 0.05
N ILE A 144 -15.78 -6.97 -1.03
CA ILE A 144 -16.11 -7.33 -2.41
C ILE A 144 -15.25 -8.54 -2.77
N PHE A 145 -15.72 -9.36 -3.71
CA PHE A 145 -14.92 -10.46 -4.26
C PHE A 145 -14.62 -10.18 -5.73
N ASP A 146 -13.37 -10.40 -6.12
CA ASP A 146 -13.02 -10.36 -7.53
C ASP A 146 -13.60 -11.58 -8.28
N PRO A 147 -13.52 -11.63 -9.62
CA PRO A 147 -14.04 -12.76 -10.39
C PRO A 147 -13.39 -14.11 -10.06
N GLU A 148 -12.20 -14.13 -9.45
CA GLU A 148 -11.50 -15.33 -9.00
C GLU A 148 -11.85 -15.70 -7.54
N GLY A 149 -12.68 -14.90 -6.87
CA GLY A 149 -13.12 -15.10 -5.50
C GLY A 149 -12.15 -14.55 -4.44
N PHE A 150 -11.16 -13.74 -4.82
CA PHE A 150 -10.29 -13.08 -3.85
C PHE A 150 -10.98 -11.88 -3.18
N PRO A 151 -10.88 -11.75 -1.85
CA PRO A 151 -11.48 -10.65 -1.14
C PRO A 151 -10.73 -9.34 -1.37
N VAL A 152 -11.48 -8.29 -1.69
CA VAL A 152 -11.06 -6.89 -1.76
C VAL A 152 -11.96 -6.10 -0.81
N ASN A 153 -11.37 -5.40 0.15
CA ASN A 153 -12.16 -4.68 1.15
C ASN A 153 -12.11 -3.18 0.85
N VAL A 154 -13.21 -2.49 1.13
CA VAL A 154 -13.27 -1.03 1.13
C VAL A 154 -13.69 -0.53 2.51
N ILE A 155 -13.15 0.61 2.93
CA ILE A 155 -13.42 1.21 4.24
C ILE A 155 -13.71 2.70 4.10
N PHE A 156 -14.67 3.20 4.89
CA PHE A 156 -14.98 4.63 5.02
C PHE A 156 -15.13 5.03 6.49
N GLY A 157 -14.95 6.33 6.78
CA GLY A 157 -15.30 6.90 8.09
C GLY A 157 -14.35 6.53 9.22
N GLN A 158 -13.07 6.27 8.92
CA GLN A 158 -12.07 6.16 9.98
C GLN A 158 -11.81 7.54 10.61
N ASP A 159 -11.73 7.60 11.94
CA ASP A 159 -11.37 8.81 12.67
C ASP A 159 -9.96 9.30 12.25
N PRO A 160 -9.65 10.60 12.40
CA PRO A 160 -8.29 11.09 12.21
C PRO A 160 -7.30 10.40 13.16
N VAL A 161 -6.10 10.08 12.68
CA VAL A 161 -5.03 9.55 13.54
C VAL A 161 -4.55 10.65 14.49
N PRO A 162 -4.45 10.39 15.80
CA PRO A 162 -3.86 11.35 16.73
C PRO A 162 -2.45 11.74 16.27
N THR A 163 -2.13 13.04 16.29
CA THR A 163 -0.88 13.65 15.78
C THR A 163 0.38 13.27 16.57
N ASN A 164 0.38 12.14 17.28
CA ASN A 164 1.57 11.61 17.93
C ASN A 164 2.52 11.09 16.85
N GLN A 165 3.31 12.00 16.29
CA GLN A 165 4.34 11.71 15.32
C GLN A 165 5.33 10.75 15.97
N LEU A 166 5.30 9.51 15.48
CA LEU A 166 6.35 8.55 15.80
C LEU A 166 7.67 9.06 15.21
N PRO A 167 8.81 8.74 15.83
CA PRO A 167 10.11 9.15 15.31
C PRO A 167 10.25 8.71 13.86
N THR A 168 10.32 9.70 12.95
CA THR A 168 10.53 9.44 11.53
C THR A 168 12.03 9.26 11.26
N PRO A 169 12.43 8.29 10.44
CA PRO A 169 13.82 8.18 9.99
C PRO A 169 14.28 9.49 9.35
N GLU A 170 15.48 9.95 9.72
CA GLU A 170 16.07 11.13 9.10
C GLU A 170 16.38 10.86 7.62
N LYS A 171 16.08 11.85 6.76
CA LYS A 171 16.42 11.77 5.34
C LYS A 171 17.94 11.81 5.17
N LEU A 172 18.49 10.79 4.50
CA LEU A 172 19.92 10.73 4.22
C LEU A 172 20.33 11.82 3.23
N VAL A 173 21.40 12.54 3.57
CA VAL A 173 21.98 13.58 2.72
C VAL A 173 23.20 13.01 2.00
N TYR A 174 23.06 12.82 0.69
CA TYR A 174 24.14 12.33 -0.18
C TYR A 174 24.99 13.49 -0.71
N ASN A 175 26.27 13.18 -0.99
CA ASN A 175 27.13 14.06 -1.78
C ASN A 175 27.10 13.57 -3.23
N PHE A 176 26.99 14.50 -4.16
CA PHE A 176 27.16 14.29 -5.59
C PHE A 176 28.50 14.92 -6.05
N GLU A 177 28.87 14.71 -7.31
CA GLU A 177 30.15 15.19 -7.86
C GLU A 177 30.24 16.73 -7.84
N ASP A 178 29.13 17.37 -8.19
CA ASP A 178 28.91 18.82 -8.23
C ASP A 178 28.49 19.40 -6.88
N GLU A 179 27.82 18.62 -6.02
CA GLU A 179 27.25 19.10 -4.77
C GLU A 179 27.62 18.26 -3.53
N LYS A 180 28.49 18.80 -2.67
CA LYS A 180 28.95 18.14 -1.43
C LYS A 180 28.28 18.72 -0.17
N LYS A 181 27.01 18.36 0.07
CA LYS A 181 26.22 18.82 1.25
C LYS A 181 26.74 18.34 2.60
N ARG A 182 27.44 17.20 2.64
CA ARG A 182 27.89 16.53 3.85
C ARG A 182 29.36 16.88 4.13
N ILE A 183 29.57 17.88 5.00
CA ILE A 183 30.89 18.28 5.52
C ILE A 183 31.01 17.81 6.97
N ASN A 184 32.01 16.98 7.28
CA ASN A 184 32.29 16.43 8.62
C ASN A 184 31.11 15.73 9.34
N LYS A 185 30.06 15.36 8.60
CA LYS A 185 28.93 14.57 9.10
C LYS A 185 29.05 13.14 8.61
N PHE A 186 28.93 12.18 9.51
CA PHE A 186 28.89 10.75 9.17
C PHE A 186 27.45 10.27 9.15
N GLN A 187 27.10 9.44 8.17
CA GLN A 187 25.86 8.68 8.22
C GLN A 187 26.15 7.39 9.02
N ARG A 188 25.56 7.26 10.20
CA ARG A 188 25.69 6.10 11.07
C ARG A 188 24.30 5.54 11.31
N PHE A 189 24.05 4.35 10.81
CA PHE A 189 22.80 3.65 11.08
C PHE A 189 22.89 2.96 12.44
N LYS A 190 21.79 3.01 13.21
CA LYS A 190 21.61 2.12 14.35
C LYS A 190 20.89 0.88 13.85
N GLU A 191 21.41 -0.29 14.17
CA GLU A 191 20.75 -1.56 13.84
C GLU A 191 19.43 -1.68 14.62
N GLY A 192 18.42 -2.25 13.97
CA GLY A 192 17.09 -2.43 14.54
C GLY A 192 16.05 -2.80 13.47
N PRO A 193 14.81 -3.06 13.88
CA PRO A 193 13.69 -3.32 12.97
C PRO A 193 13.49 -2.20 11.96
N ALA A 194 12.92 -2.52 10.79
CA ALA A 194 12.72 -1.53 9.74
C ALA A 194 11.70 -0.47 10.17
N ALA A 195 11.98 0.79 9.86
CA ALA A 195 10.97 1.83 10.02
C ALA A 195 9.89 1.66 8.94
N VAL A 196 8.75 1.06 9.30
CA VAL A 196 7.61 0.87 8.40
C VAL A 196 6.76 2.12 8.36
N HIS A 197 6.59 2.74 7.19
CA HIS A 197 5.80 3.96 7.05
C HIS A 197 4.30 3.66 6.91
N LYS A 198 3.90 3.18 5.72
CA LYS A 198 2.53 2.87 5.31
C LYS A 198 2.55 1.81 4.20
N VAL A 199 1.39 1.26 3.86
CA VAL A 199 1.25 0.47 2.63
C VAL A 199 1.12 1.44 1.45
N VAL A 200 1.81 1.16 0.33
CA VAL A 200 1.89 2.09 -0.81
C VAL A 200 1.16 1.54 -2.02
N PRO A 201 0.02 2.14 -2.37
CA PRO A 201 -0.45 2.17 -3.75
C PRO A 201 -0.95 3.56 -4.17
N ASN A 202 -1.06 3.74 -5.48
CA ASN A 202 -1.55 4.97 -6.10
C ASN A 202 -3.10 5.01 -6.10
N PRO A 203 -3.72 6.20 -6.03
CA PRO A 203 -5.17 6.35 -6.16
C PRO A 203 -5.69 5.67 -7.43
N THR A 204 -6.76 4.88 -7.31
CA THR A 204 -7.29 4.03 -8.40
C THR A 204 -8.83 3.98 -8.31
N TYR A 205 -9.48 3.20 -9.17
CA TYR A 205 -10.93 2.97 -9.19
C TYR A 205 -11.19 1.47 -9.23
N ILE A 206 -12.29 1.02 -8.63
CA ILE A 206 -12.83 -0.33 -8.82
C ILE A 206 -14.26 -0.25 -9.36
#